data_AF-A0ABD5Y917-F1
#
_entry.id   AF-A0ABD5Y917-F1
#
_cell.length_a   1.000
_cell.length_b   1.000
_cell.length_c   1.000
_cell.angle_alpha   90.00
_cell.angle_beta   90.00
_cell.angle_gamma   90.00
#
_symmetry.space_group_name_H-M   'P 1'
#
loop_
_entity.id
_entity.type
_entity.pdbx_description
1 polymer ?
#
loop_
_entity_poly.entity_id
_entity_poly.type
_entity_poly.pdbx_seq_one_letter_code
_entity_poly.pdbx_strand_id
1 'polypeptide(L)' 'MTSYSVELLDGEERGIRVSCDEHGESTEFPPDRRSGTFYCEGCGRELDVGVHTEEWRDLGEMC' A
#
# COMPACT_ATOMS: atom_id res chain seq x y z
N MET A 1 1.08 4.08 -16.51
CA MET A 1 0.68 3.16 -15.42
C MET A 1 0.60 4.01 -14.18
N THR A 2 -0.49 3.95 -13.44
CA THR A 2 -0.60 4.72 -12.20
C THR A 2 0.32 4.09 -11.15
N SER A 3 1.18 4.91 -10.58
CA SER A 3 2.14 4.51 -9.56
C SER A 3 1.54 4.75 -8.18
N TYR A 4 1.61 3.73 -7.32
CA TYR A 4 1.19 3.82 -5.92
C TYR A 4 2.37 3.41 -5.05
N SER A 5 2.54 4.10 -3.93
CA SER A 5 3.61 3.87 -2.97
C SER A 5 3.01 3.45 -1.64
N VAL A 6 3.57 2.39 -1.05
CA VAL A 6 3.20 1.92 0.29
C VAL A 6 4.40 2.15 1.19
N GLU A 7 4.21 2.97 2.22
CA GLU A 7 5.21 3.31 3.22
C GLU A 7 4.84 2.64 4.55
N LEU A 8 5.77 1.85 5.08
CA LEU A 8 5.68 1.33 6.44
C LEU A 8 6.08 2.46 7.38
N LEU A 9 5.19 2.84 8.30
CA LEU A 9 5.50 3.86 9.28
C LEU A 9 6.45 3.27 10.33
N ASP A 10 7.60 3.91 10.54
CA ASP A 10 8.60 3.45 11.50
C ASP A 10 8.08 3.62 12.94
N GLY A 11 7.87 2.48 13.62
CA GLY A 11 7.34 2.37 14.97
C GLY A 11 6.53 1.10 15.17
N GLU A 12 6.74 0.41 16.29
CA GLU A 12 6.10 -0.86 16.65
C GLU A 12 4.56 -0.77 16.71
N GLU A 13 4.04 0.47 16.84
CA GLU A 13 2.63 0.83 16.98
C GLU A 13 2.10 1.63 15.78
N ARG A 14 2.81 1.64 14.64
CA ARG A 14 2.40 2.42 13.46
C ARG A 14 2.12 1.48 12.29
N GLY A 15 1.00 1.71 11.61
CA GLY A 15 0.54 0.86 10.52
C GLY A 15 1.19 1.21 9.19
N ILE A 16 0.40 1.29 8.12
CA ILE A 16 0.89 1.54 6.76
C ILE A 16 0.28 2.82 6.20
N ARG A 17 1.03 3.56 5.39
CA ARG A 17 0.50 4.65 4.58
C ARG A 17 0.55 4.24 3.12
N VAL A 18 -0.56 4.39 2.43
CA VAL A 18 -0.67 4.19 0.98
C VAL A 18 -0.87 5.54 0.35
N SER A 19 -0.10 5.83 -0.71
CA SER A 19 -0.09 7.11 -1.39
C SER A 19 -0.19 6.90 -2.91
N CYS A 20 -1.04 7.67 -3.59
CA CYS A 20 -1.06 7.77 -5.04
C CYS A 20 -0.11 8.89 -5.48
N ASP A 21 0.97 8.54 -6.18
CA ASP A 21 1.98 9.50 -6.68
C ASP A 21 1.39 10.44 -7.75
N GLU A 22 0.38 9.97 -8.47
CA GLU A 22 -0.24 10.69 -9.58
C GLU A 22 -1.17 11.84 -9.11
N HIS A 23 -1.85 11.66 -7.98
CA HIS A 23 -2.87 12.60 -7.47
C HIS A 23 -2.56 13.19 -6.09
N GLY A 24 -1.53 12.67 -5.40
CA GLY A 24 -1.16 13.12 -4.06
C GLY A 24 -2.15 12.69 -2.96
N GLU A 25 -3.04 11.75 -3.26
CA GLU A 25 -3.98 11.20 -2.27
C GLU A 25 -3.29 10.13 -1.43
N SER A 26 -3.53 10.14 -0.12
CA SER A 26 -2.93 9.17 0.80
C SER A 26 -3.89 8.74 1.90
N THR A 27 -3.85 7.45 2.24
CA THR A 27 -4.61 6.86 3.35
C THR A 27 -3.69 6.12 4.29
N GLU A 28 -3.90 6.32 5.59
CA GLU A 28 -3.20 5.63 6.66
C GLU A 28 -4.07 4.53 7.24
N PHE A 29 -3.49 3.35 7.39
CA PHE A 29 -4.12 2.19 8.00
C PHE A 29 -3.46 1.91 9.35
N PRO A 30 -4.24 1.57 10.39
CA PRO A 30 -3.72 1.30 11.72
C PRO A 30 -2.89 0.00 11.79
N PRO A 31 -2.00 -0.15 12.80
CA PRO A 31 -1.13 -1.31 12.94
C PRO A 31 -1.89 -2.64 13.15
N ASP A 32 -3.04 -2.61 13.82
CA ASP A 32 -3.93 -3.77 14.00
C ASP A 32 -4.50 -4.30 12.68
N ARG A 33 -4.53 -3.45 11.66
CA ARG A 33 -5.09 -3.79 10.35
C ARG A 33 -4.18 -3.24 9.26
N ARG A 34 -3.04 -3.91 9.02
CA ARG A 34 -2.13 -3.66 7.90
C ARG A 34 -2.71 -4.08 6.53
N SER A 35 -4.04 -4.03 6.42
CA SER A 35 -4.78 -4.30 5.20
C SER A 35 -6.05 -3.45 5.15
N GLY A 36 -6.39 -2.97 3.98
CA GLY A 36 -7.59 -2.19 3.76
C GLY A 36 -7.65 -1.59 2.37
N THR A 37 -8.71 -0.85 2.14
CA THR A 37 -9.04 -0.34 0.82
C THR A 37 -8.66 1.13 0.71
N PHE A 38 -7.81 1.46 -0.27
CA PHE A 38 -7.45 2.82 -0.64
C PHE A 38 -8.25 3.22 -1.89
N TYR A 39 -9.00 4.31 -1.80
CA TYR A 39 -9.66 4.91 -2.94
C TYR A 39 -8.93 6.19 -3.33
N CYS A 40 -8.65 6.32 -4.63
CA CYS A 40 -8.07 7.53 -5.21
C CYS A 40 -9.15 8.20 -6.06
N GLU A 41 -9.65 9.35 -5.62
CA GLU A 41 -10.67 10.15 -6.32
C GLU A 41 -10.15 10.62 -7.69
N GLY A 42 -8.87 11.00 -7.79
CA GLY A 42 -8.25 11.47 -9.03
C GLY A 42 -8.12 10.36 -10.08
N CYS A 43 -7.76 9.14 -9.65
CA CYS A 43 -7.74 7.99 -10.55
C CYS A 43 -9.15 7.45 -10.85
N GLY A 44 -10.10 7.65 -9.93
CA GLY A 44 -11.40 7.00 -9.92
C GLY A 44 -11.32 5.49 -9.68
N ARG A 45 -10.34 5.03 -8.90
CA ARG A 45 -10.02 3.60 -8.71
C ARG A 45 -9.92 3.25 -7.25
N GLU A 46 -10.39 2.05 -6.94
CA GLU A 46 -10.26 1.42 -5.64
C GLU A 46 -9.14 0.38 -5.68
N LEU A 47 -8.27 0.41 -4.68
CA LEU A 47 -7.16 -0.51 -4.48
C LEU A 47 -7.32 -1.21 -3.15
N ASP A 48 -7.36 -2.55 -3.17
CA ASP A 48 -7.20 -3.33 -1.96
C ASP A 48 -5.70 -3.47 -1.67
N VAL A 49 -5.26 -2.98 -0.51
CA VAL A 49 -3.86 -2.98 -0.09
C VAL A 49 -3.74 -3.83 1.15
N GLY A 50 -2.99 -4.92 1.07
CA GLY A 50 -2.62 -5.74 2.21
C GLY A 50 -1.11 -5.90 2.29
N VAL A 51 -0.50 -5.51 3.40
CA VAL A 51 0.90 -5.87 3.66
C VAL A 51 0.93 -7.31 4.14
N HIS A 52 1.15 -8.22 3.19
CA HIS A 52 1.53 -9.59 3.49
C HIS A 52 3.00 -9.60 3.92
N THR A 53 3.28 -9.84 5.20
CA THR A 53 4.65 -10.00 5.70
C THR A 53 5.22 -11.40 5.44
N GLU A 54 4.62 -12.15 4.52
CA GLU A 54 4.99 -13.53 4.22
C GLU A 54 5.95 -13.53 3.03
N GLU A 55 7.23 -13.81 3.31
CA GLU A 55 8.31 -14.17 2.40
C GLU A 55 7.97 -14.21 0.89
N TRP A 56 8.10 -13.08 0.20
CA TRP A 56 8.26 -13.07 -1.26
C TRP A 56 9.71 -13.44 -1.61
N ARG A 57 10.10 -14.68 -1.28
CA ARG A 57 11.05 -15.40 -2.12
C ARG A 57 10.29 -15.82 -3.37
N ASP A 58 10.93 -15.66 -4.52
CA ASP A 58 10.52 -16.21 -5.82
C ASP A 58 9.42 -15.44 -6.59
N LEU A 59 9.71 -14.21 -7.01
CA LEU A 59 9.18 -13.72 -8.30
C LEU A 59 10.27 -12.95 -9.07
N GLY A 60 11.33 -13.66 -9.43
CA GLY A 60 12.50 -13.11 -10.12
C GLY A 60 13.25 -14.10 -11.01
N GLU A 61 12.59 -15.15 -11.49
CA GLU A 61 12.99 -15.93 -12.66
C GLU A 61 11.67 -16.53 -13.18
N MET A 62 11.19 -16.25 -14.38
CA MET A 62 11.76 -16.72 -15.65
C MET A 62 11.43 -15.73 -16.77
N CYS A 63 12.48 -15.41 -17.54
CA CYS A 63 12.47 -14.75 -18.84
C CYS A 63 11.67 -15.50 -19.91
#